data_AF-A0A7X7K1Q3-F1
#
_entry.id   AF-A0A7X7K1Q3-F1
#
_cell.length_a   1.000
_cell.length_b   1.000
_cell.length_c   1.000
_cell.angle_alpha   90.00
_cell.angle_beta   90.00
_cell.angle_gamma   90.00
#
_symmetry.space_group_name_H-M   'P 1'
#
loop_
_entity.id
_entity.type
_entity.pdbx_description
1 polymer ?
#
loop_
_entity_poly.entity_id
_entity_poly.type
_entity_poly.pdbx_seq_one_letter_code
_entity_poly.pdbx_strand_id
1 'polypeptide(L)'
;MSRLLTRRRPHRPADCLPLAAILVAYLALSAAYTLASPLYEPTDEIRHFRYVRHLISYRELPVQRADARAQSHHPPLYYVLGALATGWIKIPEEVYYEPPINPYWGYRYWEVSDDNKNQYVHGDGEQFPFHGITLAVRIVRGMTILIGCGVVWLTYRIGRELAPGCRAV
;
A
#
# COMPACT_ATOMS: atom_id res chain seq x y z
N MET A 1 31.57 -28.42 -28.29
CA MET A 1 30.95 -27.54 -27.26
C MET A 1 29.80 -26.78 -27.90
N SER A 2 28.59 -27.34 -27.83
CA SER A 2 27.39 -26.83 -28.53
C SER A 2 26.72 -25.73 -27.71
N ARG A 3 26.77 -24.48 -28.21
CA ARG A 3 25.92 -23.39 -27.72
C ARG A 3 24.52 -23.61 -28.28
N LEU A 4 23.65 -24.23 -27.47
CA LEU A 4 22.21 -24.13 -27.65
C LEU A 4 21.81 -22.66 -27.46
N LEU A 5 21.77 -21.94 -28.58
CA LEU A 5 21.11 -20.65 -28.69
C LEU A 5 19.62 -20.89 -28.41
N THR A 6 19.19 -20.66 -27.16
CA THR A 6 17.80 -20.50 -26.80
C THR A 6 17.25 -19.32 -27.60
N ARG A 7 16.64 -19.64 -28.76
CA ARG A 7 16.01 -18.69 -29.65
C ARG A 7 14.84 -18.05 -28.89
N ARG A 8 15.07 -16.90 -28.26
CA ARG A 8 14.01 -16.06 -27.67
C ARG A 8 13.00 -15.77 -28.76
N ARG A 9 11.84 -16.44 -28.72
CA ARG A 9 10.75 -16.12 -29.64
C ARG A 9 10.27 -14.70 -29.32
N PRO A 10 10.14 -13.81 -30.32
CA PRO A 10 9.57 -12.49 -30.10
C PRO A 10 8.16 -12.66 -29.51
N HIS A 11 7.86 -11.93 -28.44
CA HIS A 11 6.53 -11.93 -27.83
C HIS A 11 5.52 -11.45 -28.88
N ARG A 12 4.51 -12.26 -29.17
CA ARG A 12 3.39 -11.81 -30.01
C ARG A 12 2.51 -10.90 -29.16
N PRO A 13 1.82 -9.89 -29.74
CA PRO A 13 0.93 -9.01 -28.99
C PRO A 13 -0.15 -9.79 -28.22
N ALA A 14 -0.60 -10.94 -28.75
CA ALA A 14 -1.54 -11.84 -28.10
C ALA A 14 -1.01 -12.47 -26.79
N ASP A 15 0.31 -12.64 -26.66
CA ASP A 15 0.94 -13.19 -25.45
C ASP A 15 0.96 -12.16 -24.30
N CYS A 16 0.83 -10.88 -24.63
CA CYS A 16 0.82 -9.77 -23.66
C CYS A 16 -0.59 -9.45 -23.14
N LEU A 17 -1.64 -9.83 -23.88
CA LEU A 17 -3.05 -9.63 -23.48
C LEU A 17 -3.40 -10.21 -22.10
N PRO A 18 -3.05 -11.46 -21.74
CA PRO A 18 -3.41 -12.00 -20.43
C PRO A 18 -2.70 -11.26 -19.29
N LEU A 19 -1.43 -10.91 -19.47
CA LEU A 19 -0.70 -10.11 -18.48
C LEU A 19 -1.32 -8.72 -18.33
N ALA A 20 -1.61 -8.05 -19.44
CA ALA A 20 -2.23 -6.73 -19.43
C ALA A 20 -3.59 -6.78 -18.71
N ALA A 21 -4.42 -7.79 -18.97
CA ALA A 21 -5.69 -7.99 -18.28
C ALA A 21 -5.50 -8.16 -16.76
N ILE A 22 -4.54 -8.98 -16.34
CA ILE A 22 -4.22 -9.17 -14.91
C ILE A 22 -3.77 -7.86 -14.26
N LEU A 23 -2.88 -7.11 -14.91
CA LEU A 23 -2.39 -5.83 -14.38
C LEU A 23 -3.49 -4.78 -14.29
N VAL A 24 -4.35 -4.68 -15.31
CA VAL A 24 -5.51 -3.78 -15.29
C VAL A 24 -6.48 -4.17 -14.18
N ALA A 25 -6.80 -5.46 -14.04
CA ALA A 25 -7.66 -5.95 -12.97
C ALA A 25 -7.06 -5.66 -11.59
N TYR A 26 -5.77 -5.91 -11.40
CA TYR A 26 -5.05 -5.61 -10.15
C TYR A 26 -5.13 -4.12 -9.81
N LEU A 27 -4.84 -3.24 -10.77
CA LEU A 27 -4.87 -1.79 -10.56
C LEU A 27 -6.29 -1.31 -10.26
N ALA A 28 -7.29 -1.78 -11.00
CA ALA A 28 -8.69 -1.41 -10.80
C ALA A 28 -9.20 -1.84 -9.42
N LEU A 29 -8.96 -3.09 -9.02
CA LEU A 29 -9.37 -3.61 -7.71
C LEU A 29 -8.63 -2.91 -6.58
N SER A 30 -7.33 -2.69 -6.72
CA SER A 30 -6.53 -2.00 -5.71
C SER A 30 -6.97 -0.53 -5.56
N ALA A 31 -7.25 0.15 -6.67
CA ALA A 31 -7.79 1.51 -6.68
C ALA A 31 -9.18 1.57 -6.01
N ALA A 32 -10.08 0.65 -6.35
CA ALA A 32 -11.39 0.58 -5.71
C ALA A 32 -11.28 0.34 -4.20
N TYR A 33 -10.42 -0.59 -3.78
CA TYR A 33 -10.20 -0.91 -2.38
C TYR A 33 -9.63 0.28 -1.59
N THR A 34 -8.61 0.98 -2.13
CA THR A 34 -8.04 2.16 -1.46
C THR A 34 -9.00 3.34 -1.41
N LEU A 35 -9.96 3.45 -2.33
CA LEU A 35 -10.96 4.51 -2.34
C LEU A 35 -12.10 4.20 -1.36
N ALA A 36 -12.50 2.93 -1.25
CA ALA A 36 -13.56 2.48 -0.36
C ALA A 36 -13.13 2.35 1.11
N SER A 37 -11.85 2.06 1.37
CA SER A 37 -11.31 1.93 2.73
C SER A 37 -11.08 3.32 3.35
N PRO A 38 -11.72 3.64 4.49
CA PRO A 38 -11.46 4.87 5.23
C PRO A 38 -10.01 4.97 5.72
N LEU A 39 -9.61 6.15 6.14
CA LEU A 39 -8.25 6.39 6.61
C LEU A 39 -7.97 5.63 7.93
N TYR A 40 -6.82 4.97 8.06
CA TYR A 40 -6.34 4.31 9.28
C TYR A 40 -7.11 3.08 9.76
N GLU A 41 -8.23 2.71 9.15
CA GLU A 41 -8.96 1.48 9.44
C GLU A 41 -8.15 0.19 9.19
N PRO A 42 -7.27 0.10 8.17
CA PRO A 42 -6.36 -1.04 8.08
C PRO A 42 -5.42 -1.09 9.30
N THR A 43 -5.37 -2.24 9.98
CA THR A 43 -4.88 -2.43 11.36
C THR A 43 -3.52 -1.81 11.70
N ASP A 44 -2.62 -1.65 10.72
CA ASP A 44 -1.28 -1.09 10.94
C ASP A 44 -0.98 0.20 10.16
N GLU A 45 -1.93 0.70 9.35
CA GLU A 45 -1.70 1.85 8.48
C GLU A 45 -1.24 3.09 9.26
N ILE A 46 -1.92 3.41 10.36
CA ILE A 46 -1.57 4.55 11.20
C ILE A 46 -0.13 4.46 11.72
N ARG A 47 0.31 3.27 12.15
CA ARG A 47 1.64 3.08 12.72
C ARG A 47 2.73 3.14 11.64
N HIS A 48 2.46 2.63 10.44
CA HIS A 48 3.35 2.75 9.30
C HIS A 48 3.47 4.21 8.82
N PHE A 49 2.34 4.93 8.77
CA PHE A 49 2.34 6.33 8.34
C PHE A 49 3.01 7.25 9.37
N ARG A 50 2.88 6.96 10.67
CA ARG A 50 3.65 7.63 11.73
C ARG A 50 5.16 7.51 11.55
N TYR A 51 5.65 6.37 11.08
CA TYR A 51 7.07 6.21 10.74
C TYR A 51 7.47 7.17 9.60
N VAL A 52 6.66 7.24 8.54
CA VAL A 52 6.89 8.19 7.43
C VAL A 52 6.92 9.65 7.93
N ARG A 53 5.94 10.03 8.76
CA ARG A 53 5.87 11.35 9.39
C ARG A 53 7.07 11.66 10.28
N HIS A 54 7.56 10.66 11.02
CA HIS A 54 8.75 10.77 11.86
C HIS A 54 10.00 11.07 11.02
N LEU A 55 10.19 10.36 9.90
CA LEU A 55 11.31 10.61 8.99
C LEU A 55 11.27 12.03 8.39
N ILE A 56 10.09 12.50 7.98
CA ILE A 56 9.93 13.85 7.40
C ILE A 56 10.23 14.92 8.45
N SER A 57 9.72 14.74 9.67
CA SER A 57 9.73 15.79 10.71
C SER A 57 11.05 15.86 11.46
N TYR A 58 11.61 14.70 11.85
CA TYR A 58 12.81 14.62 12.67
C TYR A 58 14.08 14.29 11.87
N ARG A 59 13.94 13.76 10.64
CA ARG A 59 15.07 13.35 9.77
C ARG A 59 16.01 12.33 10.42
N GLU A 60 15.48 11.53 11.33
CA GLU A 60 16.19 10.45 12.02
C GLU A 60 15.36 9.17 11.96
N LEU A 61 16.01 8.04 12.24
CA LEU A 61 15.33 6.76 12.33
C LEU A 61 14.63 6.64 13.70
N PRO A 62 13.35 6.23 13.75
CA PRO A 62 12.68 6.04 15.01
C PRO A 62 13.32 4.90 15.80
N VAL A 63 13.63 5.15 17.07
CA VAL A 63 14.21 4.15 17.96
C VAL A 63 13.10 3.31 18.57
N GLN A 64 13.21 1.98 18.47
CA GLN A 64 12.27 1.07 19.13
C GLN A 64 12.37 1.21 20.65
N ARG A 65 11.26 1.61 21.28
CA ARG A 65 11.07 1.71 22.72
C ARG A 65 9.77 1.00 23.12
N ALA A 66 9.56 0.79 24.42
CA ALA A 66 8.35 0.12 24.93
C ALA A 66 7.06 0.90 24.60
N ASP A 67 7.17 2.21 24.43
CA ASP A 67 6.10 3.16 24.13
C ASP A 67 6.08 3.60 22.64
N ALA A 68 6.83 2.91 21.77
CA ALA A 68 6.94 3.31 20.36
C ALA A 68 5.59 3.27 19.65
N ARG A 69 5.09 4.45 19.26
CA ARG A 69 3.83 4.64 18.53
C ARG A 69 3.95 4.42 17.02
N ALA A 70 5.17 4.33 16.51
CA ALA A 70 5.49 3.93 15.14
C ALA A 70 6.02 2.50 15.12
N GLN A 71 5.85 1.81 13.99
CA GLN A 71 6.37 0.46 13.70
C GLN A 71 7.93 0.46 13.59
N SER A 72 8.61 0.88 14.65
CA SER A 72 10.01 1.33 14.65
C SER A 72 11.01 0.18 14.48
N HIS A 73 10.59 -1.06 14.73
CA HIS A 73 11.37 -2.25 14.52
C HIS A 73 11.50 -2.68 13.05
N HIS A 74 10.66 -2.14 12.15
CA HIS A 74 10.69 -2.50 10.74
C HIS A 74 11.82 -1.78 9.99
N PRO A 75 12.37 -2.40 8.93
CA PRO A 75 13.43 -1.79 8.12
C PRO A 75 12.94 -0.51 7.40
N PRO A 76 13.82 0.48 7.20
CA PRO A 76 13.40 1.84 6.86
C PRO A 76 13.00 2.05 5.40
N LEU A 77 13.38 1.15 4.47
CA LEU A 77 13.29 1.38 3.02
C LEU A 77 11.90 1.85 2.57
N TYR A 78 10.85 1.12 2.97
CA TYR A 78 9.47 1.44 2.60
C TYR A 78 9.05 2.82 3.11
N TYR A 79 9.42 3.16 4.34
CA TYR A 79 9.06 4.44 4.97
C TYR A 79 9.84 5.62 4.39
N VAL A 80 11.10 5.41 4.01
CA VAL A 80 11.90 6.42 3.31
C VAL A 80 11.29 6.73 1.94
N LEU A 81 10.85 5.72 1.18
CA LEU A 81 10.14 5.96 -0.08
C LEU A 81 8.84 6.75 0.13
N GLY A 82 8.07 6.40 1.15
CA GLY A 82 6.87 7.16 1.54
C GLY A 82 7.20 8.61 1.92
N ALA A 83 8.29 8.83 2.66
CA ALA A 83 8.74 10.16 3.07
C ALA A 83 9.19 11.01 1.87
N LEU A 84 9.88 10.43 0.90
CA LEU A 84 10.25 11.10 -0.35
C LEU A 84 9.02 11.44 -1.19
N ALA A 85 8.02 10.55 -1.25
CA ALA A 85 6.80 10.76 -2.01
C ALA A 85 5.89 11.85 -1.41
N THR A 86 5.93 12.06 -0.10
CA THR A 86 4.98 12.91 0.63
C THR A 86 5.61 14.09 1.36
N GLY A 87 6.94 14.22 1.40
CA GLY A 87 7.65 15.24 2.18
C GLY A 87 7.39 16.69 1.77
N TRP A 88 6.81 16.92 0.60
CA TRP A 88 6.39 18.24 0.12
C TRP A 88 5.01 18.68 0.65
N ILE A 89 4.25 17.77 1.26
CA ILE A 89 2.90 18.02 1.76
C ILE A 89 2.98 18.59 3.17
N LYS A 90 2.40 19.77 3.37
CA LYS A 90 2.27 20.39 4.70
C LYS A 90 1.12 19.73 5.44
N ILE A 91 1.41 19.15 6.59
CA ILE A 91 0.46 18.46 7.47
C ILE A 91 0.60 19.12 8.85
N PRO A 92 -0.38 19.95 9.27
CA PRO A 92 -0.32 20.70 10.52
C PRO A 92 -0.43 19.83 11.78
N GLU A 93 -0.99 18.63 11.66
CA GLU A 93 -1.18 17.69 12.77
C GLU A 93 0.17 17.19 13.31
N GLU A 94 0.20 16.88 14.61
CA GLU A 94 1.38 16.31 15.26
C GLU A 94 1.83 14.99 14.59
N VAL A 95 3.12 14.68 14.70
CA VAL A 95 3.72 13.48 14.08
C VAL A 95 3.03 12.18 14.52
N TYR A 96 2.66 12.11 15.81
CA TYR A 96 1.97 10.97 16.42
C TYR A 96 0.50 11.25 16.72
N TYR A 97 -0.14 12.06 15.87
CA TYR A 97 -1.57 12.31 15.93
C TYR A 97 -2.38 11.00 16.03
N GLU A 98 -3.36 10.99 16.92
CA GLU A 98 -4.31 9.89 17.10
C GLU A 98 -5.68 10.39 16.63
N PRO A 99 -6.28 9.77 15.60
CA PRO A 99 -7.63 10.09 15.19
C PRO A 99 -8.62 9.81 16.33
N PRO A 100 -9.75 10.53 16.40
CA PRO A 100 -10.78 10.24 17.39
C PRO A 100 -11.27 8.81 17.24
N ILE A 101 -11.15 8.02 18.32
CA ILE A 101 -11.65 6.65 18.36
C ILE A 101 -13.18 6.68 18.33
N ASN A 102 -13.78 5.77 17.58
CA ASN A 102 -15.23 5.62 17.53
C ASN A 102 -15.74 5.00 18.85
N PRO A 103 -16.58 5.69 19.64
CA PRO A 103 -17.12 5.15 20.90
C PRO A 103 -17.99 3.91 20.71
N TYR A 104 -18.53 3.74 19.51
CA TYR A 104 -19.37 2.60 19.12
C TYR A 104 -18.59 1.51 18.40
N TRP A 105 -17.26 1.56 18.41
CA TRP A 105 -16.43 0.52 17.82
C TRP A 105 -16.53 -0.77 18.65
N GLY A 106 -16.96 -1.86 18.00
CA GLY A 106 -17.04 -3.19 18.60
C GLY A 106 -16.09 -4.19 17.95
N TYR A 107 -15.03 -4.61 18.67
CA TYR A 107 -14.23 -5.79 18.30
C TYR A 107 -14.97 -7.09 18.64
N ARG A 108 -16.21 -7.23 18.14
CA ARG A 108 -17.08 -8.37 18.40
C ARG A 108 -17.68 -8.85 17.09
N TYR A 109 -16.83 -9.45 16.25
CA TYR A 109 -17.26 -9.93 14.93
C TYR A 109 -18.27 -11.09 15.01
N TRP A 110 -18.38 -11.74 16.18
CA TRP A 110 -19.26 -12.88 16.44
C TRP A 110 -20.63 -12.49 17.01
N GLU A 111 -20.85 -11.23 17.40
CA GLU A 111 -22.13 -10.77 17.94
C GLU A 111 -23.02 -10.25 16.81
N VAL A 112 -24.24 -10.79 16.72
CA VAL A 112 -25.27 -10.35 15.76
C VAL A 112 -25.80 -8.98 16.21
N SER A 113 -25.98 -8.05 15.27
CA SER A 113 -26.50 -6.69 15.50
C SER A 113 -25.50 -5.67 16.09
N ASP A 114 -24.22 -6.02 16.22
CA ASP A 114 -23.13 -5.06 16.48
C ASP A 114 -22.37 -4.77 15.16
N ASP A 115 -22.97 -3.96 14.30
CA ASP A 115 -22.54 -3.81 12.90
C ASP A 115 -21.46 -2.75 12.69
N ASN A 116 -21.18 -1.90 13.69
CA ASN A 116 -20.19 -0.82 13.53
C ASN A 116 -18.76 -1.32 13.75
N LYS A 117 -18.06 -1.56 12.64
CA LYS A 117 -16.68 -2.07 12.64
C LYS A 117 -15.61 -0.98 12.49
N ASN A 118 -15.99 0.27 12.28
CA ASN A 118 -15.03 1.37 12.13
C ASN A 118 -14.37 1.66 13.48
N GLN A 119 -13.05 1.63 13.51
CA GLN A 119 -12.24 1.93 14.69
C GLN A 119 -12.22 3.44 14.99
N TYR A 120 -12.26 4.28 13.94
CA TYR A 120 -12.11 5.72 14.05
C TYR A 120 -13.36 6.47 13.55
N VAL A 121 -13.48 7.73 14.00
CA VAL A 121 -14.50 8.64 13.49
C VAL A 121 -13.99 9.31 12.22
N HIS A 122 -14.66 9.05 11.10
CA HIS A 122 -14.36 9.64 9.80
C HIS A 122 -15.24 10.87 9.56
N GLY A 123 -14.65 11.91 8.98
CA GLY A 123 -15.34 13.16 8.66
C GLY A 123 -15.12 13.62 7.22
N ASP A 124 -15.65 14.80 6.90
CA ASP A 124 -15.63 15.34 5.54
C ASP A 124 -14.21 15.60 4.99
N GLY A 125 -13.20 15.70 5.85
CA GLY A 125 -11.79 15.85 5.47
C GLY A 125 -11.19 14.65 4.72
N GLU A 126 -11.90 13.53 4.64
CA GLU A 126 -11.51 12.36 3.85
C GLU A 126 -12.10 12.36 2.43
N GLN A 127 -13.01 13.30 2.14
CA GLN A 127 -13.66 13.43 0.83
C GLN A 127 -12.76 14.14 -0.20
N PHE A 128 -13.09 13.94 -1.48
CA PHE A 128 -12.42 14.62 -2.57
C PHE A 128 -12.89 16.10 -2.63
N PRO A 129 -11.99 17.08 -2.85
CA PRO A 129 -10.55 16.98 -3.10
C PRO A 129 -9.72 16.71 -1.84
N PHE A 130 -8.78 15.77 -1.93
CA PHE A 130 -7.94 15.35 -0.79
C PHE A 130 -6.87 16.38 -0.46
N HIS A 131 -6.68 16.67 0.82
CA HIS A 131 -5.68 17.60 1.33
C HIS A 131 -4.95 17.05 2.56
N GLY A 132 -3.83 17.69 2.93
CA GLY A 132 -3.11 17.41 4.16
C GLY A 132 -2.77 15.93 4.35
N ILE A 133 -3.17 15.39 5.51
CA ILE A 133 -2.87 14.01 5.91
C ILE A 133 -3.52 12.97 4.99
N THR A 134 -4.77 13.20 4.58
CA THR A 134 -5.53 12.32 3.68
C THR A 134 -4.81 12.16 2.35
N LEU A 135 -4.33 13.27 1.77
CA LEU A 135 -3.59 13.24 0.50
C LEU A 135 -2.29 12.44 0.63
N ALA A 136 -1.53 12.67 1.71
CA ALA A 136 -0.27 11.99 1.94
C ALA A 136 -0.45 10.47 2.10
N VAL A 137 -1.41 10.03 2.91
CA VAL A 137 -1.71 8.60 3.07
C VAL A 137 -2.16 7.98 1.74
N ARG A 138 -3.04 8.66 0.98
CA ARG A 138 -3.47 8.16 -0.34
C ARG A 138 -2.32 8.02 -1.34
N ILE A 139 -1.34 8.93 -1.30
CA ILE A 139 -0.12 8.82 -2.11
C ILE A 139 0.71 7.60 -1.68
N VAL A 140 0.87 7.36 -0.38
CA VAL A 140 1.57 6.17 0.13
C VAL A 140 0.84 4.88 -0.25
N ARG A 141 -0.50 4.85 -0.17
CA ARG A 141 -1.31 3.72 -0.68
C ARG A 141 -1.05 3.51 -2.17
N GLY A 142 -1.06 4.58 -2.98
CA GLY A 142 -0.75 4.53 -4.41
C GLY A 142 0.65 3.97 -4.70
N MET A 143 1.66 4.36 -3.92
CA MET A 143 3.00 3.80 -4.00
C MET A 143 3.00 2.29 -3.76
N THR A 144 2.28 1.81 -2.74
CA THR A 144 2.16 0.37 -2.45
C THR A 144 1.48 -0.40 -3.59
N ILE A 145 0.46 0.21 -4.22
CA ILE A 145 -0.19 -0.36 -5.41
C ILE A 145 0.81 -0.50 -6.57
N LEU A 146 1.66 0.51 -6.81
CA LEU A 146 2.66 0.45 -7.87
C LEU A 146 3.72 -0.63 -7.60
N ILE A 147 4.15 -0.77 -6.35
CA ILE A 147 5.09 -1.84 -5.95
C ILE A 147 4.45 -3.21 -6.19
N GLY A 148 3.20 -3.42 -5.76
CA GLY A 148 2.50 -4.68 -5.98
C GLY A 148 2.25 -4.98 -7.46
N CYS A 149 1.92 -3.97 -8.27
CA CYS A 149 1.83 -4.10 -9.72
C CYS A 149 3.15 -4.60 -10.33
N GLY A 150 4.28 -4.02 -9.89
CA GLY A 150 5.63 -4.48 -10.25
C GLY A 150 5.90 -5.92 -9.86
N VAL A 151 5.46 -6.36 -8.67
CA VAL A 151 5.59 -7.75 -8.21
C VAL A 151 4.78 -8.72 -9.08
N VAL A 152 3.55 -8.37 -9.45
CA VAL A 152 2.73 -9.19 -10.37
C VAL A 152 3.43 -9.33 -11.71
N TRP A 153 3.93 -8.22 -12.26
CA TRP A 153 4.68 -8.22 -13.51
C TRP A 153 5.94 -9.08 -13.42
N LEU A 154 6.77 -8.91 -12.38
CA LEU A 154 7.98 -9.70 -12.17
C LEU A 154 7.68 -11.19 -12.02
N THR A 155 6.64 -11.54 -11.27
CA THR A 155 6.19 -12.93 -11.08
C THR A 155 5.84 -13.59 -12.42
N TYR A 156 5.11 -12.88 -13.28
CA TYR A 156 4.80 -13.35 -14.62
C TYR A 156 6.08 -13.54 -15.46
N ARG A 157 7.03 -12.60 -15.40
CA ARG A 157 8.31 -12.69 -16.12
C ARG A 157 9.13 -13.90 -15.65
N ILE A 158 9.20 -14.13 -14.35
CA ILE A 158 9.89 -15.28 -13.75
C ILE A 158 9.25 -16.59 -14.22
N GLY A 159 7.91 -16.70 -14.15
CA GLY A 159 7.19 -17.88 -14.62
C GLY A 159 7.49 -18.21 -16.09
N ARG A 160 7.60 -17.19 -16.94
CA ARG A 160 7.95 -17.37 -18.36
C ARG A 160 9.39 -17.82 -18.62
N GLU A 161 10.34 -17.36 -17.81
CA GLU A 161 11.73 -17.78 -17.91
C GLU A 161 11.93 -19.21 -17.37
N LEU A 162 11.18 -19.60 -16.32
CA LEU A 162 11.26 -20.94 -15.74
C LEU A 162 10.53 -22.02 -16.54
N ALA A 163 9.42 -21.68 -17.22
CA ALA A 163 8.64 -22.63 -18.03
C ALA A 163 8.42 -22.12 -19.46
N PRO A 164 9.48 -22.08 -20.31
CA PRO A 164 9.36 -21.64 -21.70
C PRO A 164 8.61 -22.68 -22.55
N GLY A 165 7.29 -22.77 -22.43
CA GLY A 165 6.46 -23.69 -23.22
C GLY A 165 5.12 -24.09 -22.63
N CYS A 166 4.86 -23.89 -21.33
CA CYS A 166 3.55 -24.12 -20.75
C CYS A 166 2.58 -23.02 -21.21
N ARG A 167 1.71 -23.36 -22.16
CA ARG A 167 0.48 -22.59 -22.39
C ARG A 167 -0.34 -22.69 -21.11
N ALA A 168 -0.69 -21.54 -20.51
CA ALA A 168 -1.78 -21.51 -19.54
C ALA A 168 -2.99 -22.13 -20.26
N VAL A 169 -3.44 -23.26 -19.73
CA VAL A 169 -4.61 -24.00 -20.22
C VAL A 169 -5.84 -23.13 -20.05
#